data_AF-A0A2I3HUS7-F1
#
_entry.id   AF-A0A2I3HUS7-F1
#
_cell.length_a   1.000
_cell.length_b   1.000
_cell.length_c   1.000
_cell.angle_alpha   90.00
_cell.angle_beta   90.00
_cell.angle_gamma   90.00
#
_symmetry.space_group_name_H-M   'P 1'
#
loop_
_entity.id
_entity.type
_entity.pdbx_description
1 polymer ?
#
loop_
_entity_poly.entity_id
_entity_poly.type
_entity_poly.pdbx_seq_one_letter_code
_entity_poly.pdbx_strand_id
1 'polypeptide(L)'
;MDHAEENEILAATQRYYVERPIFSHPVLQERLHTKDKVPDSIADKLKQAFTCTPKKIRNIIYMFLPITKWLPAYKFKEYVLGDLVSGISTGVLQLPQGLAFAMLAAVPPIFGLYSSFYPVIMYCFFGTSRHISIGPFAVISLMIGGVAVRLVPDDIVIPGGVNATNGTEARDALRVKVAMSVTLLSGIIQFCLGVCRFGFVAIYLTEPLVRGFTTAAAVHVFTSMLKYLFGVKTKRYSGIFSVVYSTVAVLQNVKNLNVCSLGVGLMVFGLLLGGKEFNERFKEKLPAPIPLEFFAVVMGTGISAGFNLKESYNVDVVGTLPLGFHTEMTRRWRP
;
A
#
# COMPACT_ATOMS: atom_id res chain seq x y z
N MET A 1 -2.71 -52.48 -17.33
CA MET A 1 -2.85 -52.14 -15.91
C MET A 1 -1.59 -52.55 -15.14
N ASP A 2 -0.44 -52.72 -15.80
CA ASP A 2 0.68 -53.51 -15.26
C ASP A 2 1.92 -52.67 -14.93
N HIS A 3 1.84 -51.33 -15.05
CA HIS A 3 2.90 -50.40 -14.64
C HIS A 3 2.61 -49.68 -13.32
N ALA A 4 1.45 -49.97 -12.70
CA ALA A 4 1.07 -49.42 -11.40
C ALA A 4 1.53 -50.31 -10.23
N GLU A 5 1.62 -51.64 -10.42
CA GLU A 5 2.01 -52.58 -9.36
C GLU A 5 3.53 -52.63 -9.11
N GLU A 6 4.37 -52.28 -10.09
CA GLU A 6 5.83 -52.40 -9.96
C GLU A 6 6.45 -51.28 -9.08
N ASN A 7 5.79 -50.11 -9.02
CA ASN A 7 6.24 -48.99 -8.17
C ASN A 7 5.73 -49.07 -6.73
N GLU A 8 4.70 -49.87 -6.43
CA GLU A 8 4.24 -50.11 -5.05
C GLU A 8 5.11 -51.11 -4.29
N ILE A 9 5.82 -52.01 -4.99
CA ILE A 9 6.69 -53.02 -4.37
C ILE A 9 8.07 -52.42 -3.99
N LEU A 10 8.48 -51.31 -4.62
CA LEU A 10 9.73 -50.62 -4.29
C LEU A 10 9.65 -49.69 -3.07
N ALA A 11 8.45 -49.44 -2.53
CA ALA A 11 8.26 -48.94 -1.18
C ALA A 11 8.33 -50.11 -0.18
N ALA A 12 9.32 -51.01 -0.35
CA ALA A 12 9.69 -51.98 0.65
C ALA A 12 9.81 -51.23 1.99
N THR A 13 8.92 -51.56 2.92
CA THR A 13 8.85 -50.99 4.25
C THR A 13 10.25 -51.04 4.85
N GLN A 14 10.96 -49.91 4.81
CA GLN A 14 12.34 -49.83 5.23
C GLN A 14 12.35 -50.03 6.75
N ARG A 15 12.52 -51.27 7.19
CA ARG A 15 12.54 -51.64 8.60
C ARG A 15 13.82 -51.05 9.19
N TYR A 16 13.67 -49.94 9.90
CA TYR A 16 14.78 -49.31 10.62
C TYR A 16 15.18 -50.19 11.81
N TYR A 17 16.24 -50.98 11.61
CA TYR A 17 16.88 -51.75 12.66
C TYR A 17 17.98 -50.89 13.30
N VAL A 18 17.73 -50.38 14.51
CA VAL A 18 18.69 -49.57 15.25
C VAL A 18 19.00 -50.28 16.56
N GLU A 19 20.15 -50.94 16.60
CA GLU A 19 20.69 -51.55 17.81
C GLU A 19 21.73 -50.59 18.40
N ARG A 20 21.37 -49.94 19.52
CA ARG A 20 22.28 -49.05 20.26
C ARG A 20 22.07 -49.19 21.76
N PRO A 21 23.14 -49.08 22.56
CA PRO A 21 23.01 -49.06 24.01
C PRO A 21 22.17 -47.87 24.50
N ILE A 22 21.37 -48.09 25.54
CA ILE A 22 20.53 -47.06 26.15
C ILE A 22 21.43 -46.19 27.04
N PHE A 23 21.58 -44.91 26.68
CA PHE A 23 22.34 -43.95 27.47
C PHE A 23 21.42 -42.99 28.21
N SER A 24 21.76 -42.67 29.45
CA SER A 24 21.20 -41.52 30.17
C SER A 24 21.95 -40.24 29.74
N HIS A 25 21.27 -39.09 29.79
CA HIS A 25 21.85 -37.78 29.44
C HIS A 25 23.24 -37.52 30.07
N PRO A 26 23.51 -37.84 31.35
CA PRO A 26 24.85 -37.62 31.92
C PRO A 26 25.93 -38.52 31.30
N VAL A 27 25.63 -39.81 31.04
CA VAL A 27 26.58 -40.76 30.44
C VAL A 27 26.92 -40.39 28.99
N LEU A 28 25.93 -39.87 28.26
CA LEU A 28 26.12 -39.40 26.88
C LEU A 28 27.01 -38.14 26.84
N GLN A 29 26.83 -37.22 27.80
CA GLN A 29 27.58 -35.98 27.89
C GLN A 29 29.03 -36.20 28.35
N GLU A 30 29.30 -37.25 29.11
CA GLU A 30 30.66 -37.65 29.49
C GLU A 30 31.42 -38.30 28.32
N ARG A 31 30.72 -39.06 27.46
CA ARG A 31 31.32 -39.68 26.26
C ARG A 31 31.49 -38.72 25.08
N LEU A 32 30.62 -37.73 24.96
CA LEU A 32 30.79 -36.66 23.99
C LEU A 32 31.79 -35.66 24.57
N HIS A 33 32.98 -35.57 23.98
CA HIS A 33 33.90 -34.46 24.28
C HIS A 33 33.16 -33.14 24.06
N THR A 34 32.63 -32.58 25.13
CA THR A 34 32.06 -31.25 25.12
C THR A 34 33.28 -30.36 25.01
N LYS A 35 33.49 -29.75 23.84
CA LYS A 35 34.45 -28.66 23.72
C LYS A 35 34.04 -27.63 24.77
N ASP A 36 34.85 -27.47 25.82
CA ASP A 36 34.66 -26.43 26.80
C ASP A 36 34.62 -25.11 26.02
N LYS A 37 33.41 -24.54 25.92
CA LYS A 37 33.24 -23.20 25.38
C LYS A 37 33.86 -22.27 26.40
N VAL A 38 35.14 -21.98 26.25
CA VAL A 38 35.78 -20.87 26.95
C VAL A 38 34.90 -19.64 26.65
N PRO A 39 34.30 -19.00 27.66
CA PRO A 39 33.43 -17.87 27.41
C PRO A 39 34.27 -16.76 26.80
N ASP A 40 34.07 -16.47 25.51
CA ASP A 40 34.73 -15.37 24.83
C ASP A 40 34.53 -14.09 25.66
N SER A 41 35.65 -13.48 26.06
CA SER A 41 35.64 -12.25 26.85
C SER A 41 34.83 -11.17 26.13
N ILE A 42 34.06 -10.38 26.88
CA ILE A 42 33.23 -9.30 26.32
C ILE A 42 34.08 -8.32 25.49
N ALA A 43 35.36 -8.15 25.87
CA ALA A 43 36.34 -7.36 25.13
C ALA A 43 36.70 -7.95 23.76
N ASP A 44 36.77 -9.28 23.64
CA ASP A 44 37.04 -9.97 22.38
C ASP A 44 35.80 -9.98 21.47
N LYS A 45 34.60 -10.05 22.05
CA LYS A 45 33.34 -9.84 21.30
C LYS A 45 33.23 -8.41 20.76
N LEU A 46 33.66 -7.40 21.52
CA LEU A 46 33.72 -6.02 21.04
C LEU A 46 34.79 -5.83 19.95
N LYS A 47 36.01 -6.35 20.15
CA LYS A 47 37.06 -6.32 19.10
C LYS A 47 36.64 -7.08 17.85
N GLN A 48 35.91 -8.18 17.97
CA GLN A 48 35.34 -8.89 16.84
C GLN A 48 34.16 -8.15 16.20
N ALA A 49 33.37 -7.38 16.96
CA ALA A 49 32.32 -6.53 16.41
C ALA A 49 32.90 -5.35 15.60
N PHE A 50 34.04 -4.78 16.05
CA PHE A 50 34.72 -3.66 15.41
C PHE A 50 35.78 -4.05 14.36
N THR A 51 36.15 -5.32 14.23
CA THR A 51 37.03 -5.77 13.12
C THR A 51 36.20 -5.91 11.83
N CYS A 52 36.25 -4.86 11.03
CA CYS A 52 35.66 -4.80 9.70
C CYS A 52 36.46 -5.65 8.70
N THR A 53 36.21 -6.95 8.70
CA THR A 53 36.67 -7.80 7.59
C THR A 53 35.92 -7.38 6.31
N PRO A 54 36.54 -7.34 5.12
CA PRO A 54 35.86 -6.98 3.86
C PRO A 54 34.62 -7.85 3.58
N LYS A 55 34.62 -9.10 4.07
CA LYS A 55 33.46 -10.00 4.02
C LYS A 55 32.26 -9.49 4.83
N LYS A 56 32.47 -8.86 6.00
CA LYS A 56 31.40 -8.27 6.82
C LYS A 56 30.82 -7.02 6.17
N ILE A 57 31.66 -6.13 5.65
CA ILE A 57 31.21 -4.91 4.94
C ILE A 57 30.35 -5.30 3.74
N ARG A 58 30.80 -6.26 2.93
CA ARG A 58 30.02 -6.77 1.79
C ARG A 58 28.66 -7.32 2.23
N ASN A 59 28.60 -8.03 3.36
CA ASN A 59 27.34 -8.58 3.88
C ASN A 59 26.40 -7.48 4.39
N ILE A 60 26.94 -6.42 5.00
CA ILE A 60 26.18 -5.24 5.42
C ILE A 60 25.62 -4.50 4.20
N ILE A 61 26.42 -4.34 3.14
CA ILE A 61 25.94 -3.74 1.87
C ILE A 61 24.83 -4.59 1.25
N TYR A 62 24.95 -5.92 1.22
CA TYR A 62 23.88 -6.79 0.73
C TYR A 62 22.62 -6.76 1.59
N MET A 63 22.76 -6.44 2.89
CA MET A 63 21.63 -6.29 3.81
C MET A 63 20.95 -4.93 3.67
N PHE A 64 21.69 -3.86 3.38
CA PHE A 64 21.17 -2.50 3.26
C PHE A 64 20.70 -2.14 1.84
N LEU A 65 21.37 -2.66 0.81
CA LEU A 65 21.05 -2.48 -0.60
C LEU A 65 20.86 -3.84 -1.29
N PRO A 66 19.69 -4.50 -1.11
CA PRO A 66 19.39 -5.78 -1.72
C PRO A 66 19.49 -5.78 -3.25
N ILE A 67 19.37 -4.60 -3.90
CA ILE A 67 19.58 -4.43 -5.35
C ILE A 67 20.88 -5.01 -5.87
N THR A 68 21.96 -4.87 -5.09
CA THR A 68 23.27 -5.38 -5.46
C THR A 68 23.36 -6.92 -5.45
N LYS A 69 22.39 -7.59 -4.83
CA LYS A 69 22.29 -9.06 -4.78
C LYS A 69 21.40 -9.60 -5.89
N TRP A 70 20.23 -9.00 -6.12
CA TRP A 70 19.26 -9.54 -7.08
C TRP A 70 19.52 -9.12 -8.52
N LEU A 71 20.02 -7.89 -8.76
CA LEU A 71 20.29 -7.37 -10.09
C LEU A 71 21.31 -8.22 -10.88
N PRO A 72 22.46 -8.65 -10.31
CA PRO A 72 23.38 -9.52 -11.05
C PRO A 72 22.86 -10.95 -11.24
N ALA A 73 21.94 -11.41 -10.38
CA ALA A 73 21.31 -12.72 -10.51
C ALA A 73 20.11 -12.72 -11.49
N TYR A 74 19.83 -11.58 -12.14
CA TYR A 74 18.66 -11.39 -12.99
C TYR A 74 18.85 -12.01 -14.38
N LYS A 75 17.99 -12.96 -14.72
CA LYS A 75 17.95 -13.57 -16.06
C LYS A 75 17.20 -12.68 -17.05
N PHE A 76 17.93 -11.80 -17.74
CA PHE A 76 17.34 -10.82 -18.67
C PHE A 76 16.45 -11.44 -19.75
N LYS A 77 16.87 -12.54 -20.37
CA LYS A 77 16.13 -13.15 -21.48
C LYS A 77 14.76 -13.72 -21.08
N GLU A 78 14.65 -14.24 -19.85
CA GLU A 78 13.43 -14.90 -19.37
C GLU A 78 12.46 -13.90 -18.74
N TYR A 79 12.96 -12.91 -18.00
CA TYR A 79 12.11 -12.11 -17.10
C TYR A 79 11.72 -10.73 -17.63
N VAL A 80 12.48 -10.13 -18.56
CA VAL A 80 12.23 -8.75 -19.00
C VAL A 80 10.83 -8.54 -19.57
N LEU A 81 10.34 -9.47 -20.41
CA LEU A 81 9.02 -9.33 -21.02
C LEU A 81 7.90 -9.43 -19.97
N GLY A 82 8.01 -10.37 -19.04
CA GLY A 82 7.04 -10.55 -17.95
C GLY A 82 7.02 -9.37 -16.98
N ASP A 83 8.19 -8.89 -16.56
CA ASP A 83 8.31 -7.76 -15.64
C ASP A 83 7.86 -6.44 -16.30
N LEU A 84 8.09 -6.26 -17.62
CA LEU A 84 7.61 -5.10 -18.36
C LEU A 84 6.08 -5.07 -18.46
N VAL A 85 5.45 -6.18 -18.84
CA VAL A 85 3.98 -6.28 -18.92
C VAL A 85 3.35 -6.12 -17.54
N SER A 86 3.91 -6.77 -16.52
CA SER A 86 3.46 -6.63 -15.13
C SER A 86 3.63 -5.19 -14.61
N GLY A 87 4.75 -4.54 -14.93
CA GLY A 87 5.01 -3.16 -14.52
C GLY A 87 4.09 -2.14 -15.18
N ILE A 88 3.83 -2.28 -16.49
CA ILE A 88 2.88 -1.44 -17.22
C ILE A 88 1.47 -1.65 -16.64
N SER A 89 1.01 -2.89 -16.51
CA SER A 89 -0.30 -3.20 -15.93
C SER A 89 -0.45 -2.64 -14.51
N THR A 90 0.55 -2.86 -13.64
CA THR A 90 0.54 -2.35 -12.26
C THR A 90 0.53 -0.81 -12.23
N GLY A 91 1.34 -0.16 -13.07
CA GLY A 91 1.39 1.30 -13.14
C GLY A 91 0.07 1.90 -13.62
N VAL A 92 -0.54 1.28 -14.63
CA VAL A 92 -1.85 1.65 -15.17
C VAL A 92 -2.96 1.56 -14.12
N LEU A 93 -2.95 0.51 -13.28
CA LEU A 93 -3.87 0.38 -12.13
C LEU A 93 -3.63 1.44 -11.05
N GLN A 94 -2.36 1.76 -10.81
CA GLN A 94 -1.95 2.67 -9.74
C GLN A 94 -2.39 4.13 -10.00
N LEU A 95 -2.51 4.55 -11.26
CA LEU A 95 -2.90 5.91 -11.64
C LEU A 95 -4.28 6.32 -11.08
N PRO A 96 -5.40 5.66 -11.43
CA PRO A 96 -6.71 6.04 -10.90
C PRO A 96 -6.85 5.76 -9.40
N GLN A 97 -6.22 4.68 -8.91
CA GLN A 97 -6.22 4.35 -7.49
C GLN A 97 -5.57 5.45 -6.65
N GLY A 98 -4.42 5.97 -7.08
CA GLY A 98 -3.73 7.07 -6.41
C GLY A 98 -4.58 8.34 -6.35
N LEU A 99 -5.22 8.72 -7.46
CA LEU A 99 -6.11 9.89 -7.53
C LEU A 99 -7.28 9.77 -6.53
N ALA A 100 -7.95 8.62 -6.48
CA ALA A 100 -9.06 8.37 -5.57
C ALA A 100 -8.62 8.41 -4.09
N PHE A 101 -7.45 7.86 -3.78
CA PHE A 101 -6.91 7.83 -2.42
C PHE A 101 -6.46 9.21 -1.92
N ALA A 102 -5.95 10.07 -2.80
CA ALA A 102 -5.69 11.47 -2.44
C ALA A 102 -6.98 12.22 -2.05
N MET A 103 -8.09 12.00 -2.77
CA MET A 103 -9.39 12.58 -2.42
C MET A 103 -9.90 12.10 -1.06
N LEU A 104 -9.67 10.83 -0.71
CA LEU A 104 -9.93 10.30 0.64
C LEU A 104 -9.11 11.02 1.70
N ALA A 105 -7.81 11.23 1.43
CA ALA A 105 -6.89 11.96 2.31
C ALA A 105 -7.16 13.47 2.41
N ALA A 106 -8.22 13.98 1.75
CA ALA A 106 -8.59 15.39 1.76
C ALA A 106 -7.52 16.32 1.17
N VAL A 107 -6.66 15.79 0.31
CA VAL A 107 -5.59 16.52 -0.39
C VAL A 107 -5.87 16.56 -1.89
N PRO A 108 -5.28 17.51 -2.64
CA PRO A 108 -5.41 17.55 -4.08
C PRO A 108 -5.00 16.22 -4.75
N PRO A 109 -5.73 15.75 -5.78
CA PRO A 109 -5.53 14.43 -6.40
C PRO A 109 -4.09 14.17 -6.89
N ILE A 110 -3.36 15.21 -7.30
CA ILE A 110 -1.98 15.11 -7.77
C ILE A 110 -1.02 14.48 -6.75
N PHE A 111 -1.26 14.68 -5.44
CA PHE A 111 -0.43 14.06 -4.39
C PHE A 111 -0.61 12.53 -4.35
N GLY A 112 -1.69 12.00 -4.91
CA GLY A 112 -1.89 10.58 -5.14
C GLY A 112 -0.92 10.00 -6.18
N LEU A 113 -0.58 10.79 -7.19
CA LEU A 113 0.40 10.41 -8.21
C LEU A 113 1.82 10.48 -7.63
N TYR A 114 2.14 11.53 -6.87
CA TYR A 114 3.44 11.63 -6.20
C TYR A 114 3.68 10.50 -5.19
N SER A 115 2.67 10.15 -4.39
CA SER A 115 2.75 9.03 -3.44
C SER A 115 2.80 7.66 -4.11
N SER A 116 2.45 7.56 -5.40
CA SER A 116 2.60 6.33 -6.18
C SER A 116 3.95 6.25 -6.90
N PHE A 117 4.57 7.38 -7.23
CA PHE A 117 5.81 7.42 -8.01
C PHE A 117 7.07 7.29 -7.13
N TYR A 118 7.22 8.17 -6.13
CA TYR A 118 8.47 8.24 -5.34
C TYR A 118 8.74 6.98 -4.49
N PRO A 119 7.75 6.39 -3.78
CA PRO A 119 7.98 5.21 -2.96
C PRO A 119 8.40 3.97 -3.77
N VAL A 120 7.90 3.80 -5.00
CA VAL A 120 8.27 2.68 -5.88
C VAL A 120 9.74 2.76 -6.27
N ILE A 121 10.22 3.96 -6.62
CA ILE A 121 11.64 4.18 -6.94
C ILE A 121 12.51 3.85 -5.72
N MET A 122 12.13 4.36 -4.54
CA MET A 122 12.86 4.05 -3.30
C MET A 122 12.84 2.55 -2.97
N TYR A 123 11.70 1.88 -3.17
CA TYR A 123 11.58 0.44 -2.91
C TYR A 123 12.43 -0.40 -3.87
N CYS A 124 12.69 0.05 -5.10
CA CYS A 124 13.57 -0.65 -6.03
C CYS A 124 15.00 -0.84 -5.45
N PHE A 125 15.50 0.16 -4.71
CA PHE A 125 16.85 0.11 -4.13
C PHE A 125 16.90 -0.64 -2.79
N PHE A 126 15.93 -0.37 -1.90
CA PHE A 126 15.93 -0.85 -0.51
C PHE A 126 15.02 -2.08 -0.28
N GLY A 127 14.21 -2.46 -1.27
CA GLY A 127 13.22 -3.52 -1.15
C GLY A 127 13.84 -4.92 -1.13
N THR A 128 13.30 -5.77 -0.27
CA THR A 128 13.74 -7.17 -0.14
C THR A 128 12.97 -8.13 -1.04
N SER A 129 11.74 -7.77 -1.44
CA SER A 129 10.85 -8.63 -2.21
C SER A 129 10.68 -8.10 -3.64
N ARG A 130 10.94 -8.94 -4.64
CA ARG A 130 10.88 -8.55 -6.06
C ARG A 130 9.46 -8.35 -6.61
N HIS A 131 8.46 -9.00 -6.03
CA HIS A 131 7.08 -8.98 -6.53
C HIS A 131 6.18 -7.93 -5.86
N ILE A 132 6.66 -7.26 -4.81
CA ILE A 132 5.88 -6.20 -4.15
C ILE A 132 6.06 -4.90 -4.90
N SER A 133 4.94 -4.22 -5.16
CA SER A 133 4.91 -2.81 -5.54
C SER A 133 4.28 -2.02 -4.39
N ILE A 134 4.94 -0.92 -3.99
CA ILE A 134 4.43 -0.05 -2.93
C ILE A 134 3.62 1.07 -3.56
N GLY A 135 2.43 1.34 -3.01
CA GLY A 135 1.60 2.47 -3.41
C GLY A 135 0.75 2.98 -2.25
N PRO A 136 0.01 4.09 -2.48
CA PRO A 136 -0.99 4.57 -1.54
C PRO A 136 -2.04 3.50 -1.22
N PHE A 137 -2.49 3.51 0.04
CA PHE A 137 -3.46 2.57 0.59
C PHE A 137 -4.67 3.32 1.15
N ALA A 138 -5.88 2.77 0.96
CA ALA A 138 -7.14 3.44 1.29
C ALA A 138 -7.23 3.82 2.78
N VAL A 139 -6.83 2.91 3.67
CA VAL A 139 -6.95 3.12 5.13
C VAL A 139 -5.97 4.18 5.62
N ILE A 140 -4.72 4.14 5.15
CA ILE A 140 -3.72 5.14 5.49
C ILE A 140 -4.18 6.52 5.00
N SER A 141 -4.74 6.58 3.79
CA SER A 141 -5.29 7.81 3.22
C SER A 141 -6.42 8.38 4.07
N LEU A 142 -7.34 7.53 4.54
CA LEU A 142 -8.41 7.94 5.43
C LEU A 142 -7.89 8.44 6.79
N MET A 143 -6.87 7.80 7.36
CA MET A 143 -6.25 8.23 8.61
C MET A 143 -5.59 9.61 8.48
N ILE A 144 -4.85 9.84 7.39
CA ILE A 144 -4.26 11.15 7.08
C ILE A 144 -5.37 12.19 6.88
N GLY A 145 -6.42 11.85 6.13
CA GLY A 145 -7.58 12.70 5.91
C GLY A 145 -8.29 13.08 7.21
N GLY A 146 -8.42 12.16 8.16
CA GLY A 146 -9.00 12.41 9.47
C GLY A 146 -8.22 13.45 10.30
N VAL A 147 -6.88 13.41 10.23
CA VAL A 147 -5.99 14.39 10.88
C VAL A 147 -6.03 15.73 10.14
N ALA A 148 -5.97 15.71 8.80
CA ALA A 148 -6.02 16.91 7.96
C ALA A 148 -7.32 17.69 8.17
N VAL A 149 -8.47 16.99 8.21
CA VAL A 149 -9.79 17.61 8.47
C VAL A 149 -9.91 18.11 9.90
N ARG A 150 -9.30 17.42 10.88
CA ARG A 150 -9.33 17.85 12.28
C ARG A 150 -8.53 19.13 12.52
N LEU A 151 -7.35 19.26 11.89
CA LEU A 151 -6.49 20.43 12.03
C LEU A 151 -6.90 21.58 11.10
N VAL A 152 -7.46 21.26 9.93
CA VAL A 152 -7.93 22.22 8.93
C VAL A 152 -9.40 21.90 8.58
N PRO A 153 -10.35 22.29 9.44
CA PRO A 153 -11.77 22.07 9.21
C PRO A 153 -12.25 22.79 7.95
N ASP A 154 -13.39 22.34 7.41
CA ASP A 154 -13.96 22.91 6.20
C ASP A 154 -14.38 24.39 6.37
N ASP A 155 -14.70 24.80 7.60
CA ASP A 155 -15.23 26.12 7.98
C ASP A 155 -14.13 27.13 8.40
N ILE A 156 -12.84 26.85 8.14
CA ILE A 156 -11.74 27.74 8.56
C ILE A 156 -11.83 29.11 7.84
N VAL A 157 -11.97 30.19 8.60
CA VAL A 157 -11.89 31.56 8.07
C VAL A 157 -10.42 31.96 8.03
N ILE A 158 -9.83 32.01 6.84
CA ILE A 158 -8.44 32.44 6.66
C ILE A 158 -8.38 33.97 6.79
N PRO A 159 -7.69 34.54 7.80
CA PRO A 159 -7.62 35.98 7.96
C PRO A 159 -6.84 36.60 6.78
N GLY A 160 -7.50 37.46 6.00
CA GLY A 160 -6.89 38.19 4.87
C GLY A 160 -7.24 37.70 3.46
N GLY A 161 -8.06 36.65 3.31
CA GLY A 161 -8.54 36.19 2.00
C GLY A 161 -9.82 36.90 1.57
N VAL A 162 -9.69 37.95 0.77
CA VAL A 162 -10.82 38.61 0.08
C VAL A 162 -11.21 37.70 -1.10
N ASN A 163 -12.47 37.26 -1.15
CA ASN A 163 -13.12 36.30 -2.09
C ASN A 163 -13.06 34.80 -1.71
N ALA A 164 -14.26 34.20 -1.62
CA ALA A 164 -14.50 32.81 -1.24
C ALA A 164 -13.82 31.75 -2.14
N THR A 165 -13.46 32.10 -3.37
CA THR A 165 -12.76 31.21 -4.32
C THR A 165 -11.29 30.98 -3.98
N ASN A 166 -10.61 31.98 -3.40
CA ASN A 166 -9.20 31.82 -2.99
C ASN A 166 -9.06 31.01 -1.69
N GLY A 167 -10.16 30.83 -0.96
CA GLY A 167 -10.18 30.07 0.30
C GLY A 167 -9.96 28.58 0.12
N THR A 168 -10.44 27.97 -0.98
CA THR A 168 -10.32 26.53 -1.23
C THR A 168 -8.88 26.12 -1.54
N GLU A 169 -8.17 26.88 -2.37
CA GLU A 169 -6.77 26.60 -2.72
C GLU A 169 -5.85 26.77 -1.51
N ALA A 170 -6.06 27.84 -0.73
CA ALA A 170 -5.28 28.08 0.48
C ALA A 170 -5.54 27.00 1.55
N ARG A 171 -6.78 26.53 1.68
CA ARG A 171 -7.14 25.42 2.58
C ARG A 171 -6.47 24.11 2.15
N ASP A 172 -6.53 23.80 0.87
CA ASP A 172 -5.95 22.56 0.35
C ASP A 172 -4.42 22.57 0.45
N ALA A 173 -3.77 23.72 0.24
CA ALA A 173 -2.35 23.89 0.51
C ALA A 173 -2.00 23.65 1.99
N LEU A 174 -2.83 24.11 2.92
CA LEU A 174 -2.62 23.87 4.36
C LEU A 174 -2.80 22.38 4.71
N ARG A 175 -3.79 21.69 4.11
CA ARG A 175 -3.98 20.25 4.30
C ARG A 175 -2.81 19.43 3.79
N VAL A 176 -2.22 19.82 2.65
CA VAL A 176 -1.00 19.21 2.14
C VAL A 176 0.13 19.37 3.15
N LYS A 177 0.34 20.55 3.74
CA LYS A 177 1.38 20.75 4.77
C LYS A 177 1.19 19.83 5.98
N VAL A 178 -0.05 19.65 6.43
CA VAL A 178 -0.38 18.71 7.52
C VAL A 178 -0.06 17.27 7.10
N ALA A 179 -0.51 16.84 5.92
CA ALA A 179 -0.26 15.49 5.41
C ALA A 179 1.24 15.20 5.29
N MET A 180 2.03 16.15 4.78
CA MET A 180 3.49 16.04 4.68
C MET A 180 4.14 15.93 6.06
N SER A 181 3.68 16.71 7.04
CA SER A 181 4.20 16.69 8.41
C SER A 181 3.94 15.35 9.10
N VAL A 182 2.72 14.81 8.97
CA VAL A 182 2.34 13.50 9.51
C VAL A 182 3.15 12.38 8.83
N THR A 183 3.33 12.46 7.52
CA THR A 183 4.10 11.46 6.75
C THR A 183 5.58 11.49 7.14
N LEU A 184 6.17 12.67 7.30
CA LEU A 184 7.55 12.83 7.75
C LEU A 184 7.75 12.25 9.15
N LEU A 185 6.87 12.59 10.10
CA LEU A 185 6.91 12.07 11.45
C LEU A 185 6.75 10.54 11.48
N SER A 186 5.82 10.00 10.71
CA SER A 186 5.63 8.56 10.55
C SER A 186 6.89 7.89 10.00
N GLY A 187 7.55 8.50 9.02
CA GLY A 187 8.81 8.00 8.46
C GLY A 187 9.96 7.98 9.49
N ILE A 188 10.08 9.03 10.30
CA ILE A 188 11.07 9.08 11.39
C ILE A 188 10.78 7.98 12.42
N ILE A 189 9.52 7.80 12.82
CA ILE A 189 9.13 6.75 13.76
C ILE A 189 9.43 5.36 13.17
N GLN A 190 9.08 5.12 11.90
CA GLN A 190 9.37 3.86 11.21
C GLN A 190 10.89 3.60 11.11
N PHE A 191 11.68 4.63 10.84
CA PHE A 191 13.14 4.53 10.81
C PHE A 191 13.69 4.17 12.19
N CYS A 192 13.27 4.86 13.26
CA CYS A 192 13.67 4.55 14.63
C CYS A 192 13.27 3.12 15.05
N LEU A 193 12.04 2.68 14.75
CA LEU A 193 11.58 1.32 15.02
C LEU A 193 12.39 0.27 14.23
N GLY A 194 12.78 0.60 12.99
CA GLY A 194 13.67 -0.22 12.17
C GLY A 194 15.06 -0.38 12.78
N VAL A 195 15.65 0.71 13.27
CA VAL A 195 16.95 0.71 13.98
C VAL A 195 16.87 -0.11 15.27
N CYS A 196 15.78 0.02 16.03
CA CYS A 196 15.51 -0.79 17.22
C CYS A 196 15.17 -2.26 16.90
N ARG A 197 15.12 -2.65 15.62
CA ARG A 197 14.72 -3.98 15.13
C ARG A 197 13.37 -4.44 15.67
N PHE A 198 12.42 -3.51 15.79
CA PHE A 198 11.07 -3.79 16.28
C PHE A 198 10.21 -4.63 15.31
N GLY A 199 10.76 -5.03 14.16
CA GLY A 199 10.10 -5.89 13.17
C GLY A 199 9.62 -7.24 13.71
N PHE A 200 10.17 -7.71 14.84
CA PHE A 200 9.68 -8.89 15.55
C PHE A 200 8.20 -8.76 15.95
N VAL A 201 7.73 -7.57 16.33
CA VAL A 201 6.34 -7.37 16.78
C VAL A 201 5.32 -7.49 15.66
N ALA A 202 5.70 -7.16 14.42
CA ALA A 202 4.82 -7.36 13.26
C ALA A 202 4.49 -8.84 13.01
N ILE A 203 5.36 -9.76 13.46
CA ILE A 203 5.16 -11.21 13.36
C ILE A 203 4.12 -11.71 14.39
N TYR A 204 3.84 -10.93 15.45
CA TYR A 204 2.88 -11.30 16.51
C TYR A 204 1.44 -10.85 16.27
N LEU A 205 1.18 -10.10 15.19
CA LEU A 205 -0.19 -9.75 14.84
C LEU A 205 -0.92 -11.01 14.36
N THR A 206 -1.87 -11.48 15.15
CA THR A 206 -2.62 -12.70 14.84
C THR A 206 -3.46 -12.50 13.57
N GLU A 207 -3.61 -13.56 12.76
CA GLU A 207 -4.43 -13.49 11.56
C GLU A 207 -5.87 -12.99 11.81
N PRO A 208 -6.57 -13.41 12.90
CA PRO A 208 -7.91 -12.89 13.19
C PRO A 208 -7.94 -11.39 13.42
N LEU A 209 -6.91 -10.82 14.06
CA LEU A 209 -6.79 -9.38 14.28
C LEU A 209 -6.67 -8.64 12.94
N VAL A 210 -5.78 -9.11 12.07
CA VAL A 210 -5.56 -8.49 10.75
C VAL A 210 -6.83 -8.58 9.90
N ARG A 211 -7.49 -9.75 9.86
CA ARG A 211 -8.75 -9.94 9.12
C ARG A 211 -9.84 -9.01 9.65
N GLY A 212 -10.05 -8.96 10.96
CA GLY A 212 -11.03 -8.07 11.60
C GLY A 212 -10.77 -6.60 11.30
N PHE A 213 -9.52 -6.15 11.41
CA PHE A 213 -9.11 -4.80 11.05
C PHE A 213 -9.38 -4.48 9.58
N THR A 214 -9.01 -5.37 8.66
CA THR A 214 -9.20 -5.16 7.22
C THR A 214 -10.68 -5.11 6.82
N THR A 215 -11.54 -5.93 7.43
CA THR A 215 -12.99 -5.91 7.15
C THR A 215 -13.62 -4.61 7.65
N ALA A 216 -13.28 -4.18 8.88
CA ALA A 216 -13.77 -2.91 9.42
C ALA A 216 -13.28 -1.71 8.58
N ALA A 217 -12.01 -1.74 8.18
CA ALA A 217 -11.43 -0.76 7.28
C ALA A 217 -12.13 -0.71 5.90
N ALA A 218 -12.46 -1.87 5.31
CA ALA A 218 -13.18 -1.94 4.04
C ALA A 218 -14.56 -1.29 4.14
N VAL A 219 -15.32 -1.58 5.21
CA VAL A 219 -16.63 -0.93 5.48
C VAL A 219 -16.46 0.58 5.66
N HIS A 220 -15.43 1.01 6.39
CA HIS A 220 -15.15 2.44 6.60
C HIS A 220 -14.83 3.17 5.28
N VAL A 221 -13.98 2.57 4.43
CA VAL A 221 -13.65 3.13 3.11
C VAL A 221 -14.89 3.16 2.22
N PHE A 222 -15.68 2.09 2.19
CA PHE A 222 -16.92 2.02 1.42
C PHE A 222 -17.88 3.15 1.79
N THR A 223 -18.18 3.33 3.08
CA THR A 223 -19.02 4.43 3.58
C THR A 223 -18.47 5.79 3.19
N SER A 224 -17.14 5.97 3.23
CA SER A 224 -16.50 7.24 2.86
C SER A 224 -16.56 7.55 1.37
N MET A 225 -16.75 6.51 0.53
CA MET A 225 -16.92 6.65 -0.92
C MET A 225 -18.36 6.95 -1.35
N LEU A 226 -19.36 6.60 -0.53
CA LEU A 226 -20.78 6.81 -0.87
C LEU A 226 -21.12 8.27 -1.21
N LYS A 227 -20.50 9.24 -0.54
CA LYS A 227 -20.71 10.67 -0.83
C LYS A 227 -20.28 11.05 -2.26
N TYR A 228 -19.21 10.43 -2.77
CA TYR A 228 -18.74 10.65 -4.15
C TYR A 228 -19.64 9.92 -5.15
N LEU A 229 -20.11 8.72 -4.81
CA LEU A 229 -21.05 7.97 -5.64
C LEU A 229 -22.40 8.70 -5.81
N PHE A 230 -22.94 9.28 -4.74
CA PHE A 230 -24.18 10.05 -4.79
C PHE A 230 -24.01 11.49 -5.32
N GLY A 231 -22.76 11.96 -5.47
CA GLY A 231 -22.46 13.33 -5.88
C GLY A 231 -22.91 14.40 -4.88
N VAL A 232 -22.89 14.08 -3.58
CA VAL A 232 -23.40 14.95 -2.51
C VAL A 232 -22.25 15.54 -1.70
N LYS A 233 -22.28 16.86 -1.50
CA LYS A 233 -21.30 17.59 -0.67
C LYS A 233 -21.70 17.50 0.80
N THR A 234 -21.02 16.65 1.56
CA THR A 234 -21.23 16.48 3.01
C THR A 234 -20.03 16.99 3.82
N LYS A 235 -20.29 17.49 5.02
CA LYS A 235 -19.24 17.82 5.99
C LYS A 235 -18.42 16.57 6.31
N ARG A 236 -17.10 16.71 6.40
CA ARG A 236 -16.21 15.62 6.79
C ARG A 236 -16.16 15.52 8.32
N TYR A 237 -16.57 14.37 8.88
CA TYR A 237 -16.50 14.10 10.31
C TYR A 237 -15.19 13.38 10.66
N SER A 238 -14.57 13.77 11.79
CA SER A 238 -13.38 13.12 12.35
C SER A 238 -13.64 12.77 13.82
N GLY A 239 -13.11 11.64 14.28
CA GLY A 239 -13.28 11.16 15.66
C GLY A 239 -14.01 9.82 15.79
N ILE A 240 -14.37 9.49 17.03
CA ILE A 240 -15.11 8.27 17.37
C ILE A 240 -16.51 8.35 16.74
N PHE A 241 -17.01 7.24 16.19
CA PHE A 241 -18.27 7.17 15.45
C PHE A 241 -18.34 8.05 14.17
N SER A 242 -17.21 8.56 13.67
CA SER A 242 -17.16 9.34 12.42
C SER A 242 -17.84 8.65 11.23
N VAL A 243 -17.72 7.31 11.12
CA VAL A 243 -18.41 6.51 10.10
C VAL A 243 -19.92 6.68 10.19
N VAL A 244 -20.48 6.57 11.40
CA VAL A 244 -21.93 6.66 11.63
C VAL A 244 -22.43 8.06 11.29
N TYR A 245 -21.73 9.10 11.76
CA TYR A 245 -22.08 10.48 11.42
C TYR A 245 -21.99 10.76 9.91
N SER A 246 -20.95 10.24 9.25
CA SER A 246 -20.81 10.35 7.80
C SER A 246 -21.96 9.65 7.07
N THR A 247 -22.35 8.44 7.49
CA THR A 247 -23.49 7.72 6.89
C THR A 247 -24.81 8.47 7.07
N VAL A 248 -25.09 8.94 8.29
CA VAL A 248 -26.30 9.72 8.58
C VAL A 248 -26.35 10.99 7.74
N ALA A 249 -25.23 11.71 7.62
CA ALA A 249 -25.15 12.91 6.81
C ALA A 249 -25.37 12.64 5.31
N VAL A 250 -24.87 11.52 4.80
CA VAL A 250 -25.12 11.10 3.41
C VAL A 250 -26.59 10.74 3.21
N LEU A 251 -27.19 9.97 4.13
CA LEU A 251 -28.60 9.57 4.06
C LEU A 251 -29.57 10.76 4.18
N GLN A 252 -29.27 11.74 5.04
CA GLN A 252 -30.07 12.95 5.16
C GLN A 252 -30.06 13.80 3.88
N ASN A 253 -28.92 13.84 3.20
CA ASN A 253 -28.77 14.60 1.95
C ASN A 253 -29.09 13.79 0.69
N VAL A 254 -29.64 12.56 0.82
CA VAL A 254 -29.95 11.70 -0.32
C VAL A 254 -30.99 12.35 -1.25
N LYS A 255 -31.86 13.22 -0.74
CA LYS A 255 -32.85 13.94 -1.56
C LYS A 255 -32.21 14.90 -2.58
N ASN A 256 -30.99 15.37 -2.31
CA ASN A 256 -30.23 16.27 -3.18
C ASN A 256 -29.16 15.50 -3.98
N LEU A 257 -29.39 14.22 -4.28
CA LEU A 257 -28.44 13.40 -5.05
C LEU A 257 -28.36 13.88 -6.50
N ASN A 258 -27.15 13.81 -7.07
CA ASN A 258 -26.97 14.03 -8.49
C ASN A 258 -27.23 12.70 -9.23
N VAL A 259 -28.39 12.58 -9.86
CA VAL A 259 -28.83 11.36 -10.57
C VAL A 259 -27.83 10.95 -11.65
N CYS A 260 -27.22 11.93 -12.34
CA CYS A 260 -26.22 11.67 -13.37
C CYS A 260 -24.95 11.06 -12.76
N SER A 261 -24.46 11.63 -11.65
CA SER A 261 -23.29 11.10 -10.93
C SER A 261 -23.52 9.67 -10.44
N LEU A 262 -24.72 9.39 -9.89
CA LEU A 262 -25.11 8.05 -9.45
C LEU A 262 -25.18 7.07 -10.62
N GLY A 263 -25.79 7.47 -11.75
CA GLY A 263 -25.88 6.65 -12.95
C GLY A 263 -24.52 6.28 -13.53
N VAL A 264 -23.61 7.26 -13.66
CA VAL A 264 -22.23 7.02 -14.10
C VAL A 264 -21.49 6.11 -13.13
N GLY A 265 -21.62 6.36 -11.82
CA GLY A 265 -20.97 5.54 -10.80
C GLY A 265 -21.45 4.09 -10.78
N LEU A 266 -22.76 3.85 -10.89
CA LEU A 266 -23.33 2.50 -10.98
C LEU A 266 -22.94 1.79 -12.28
N MET A 267 -22.89 2.52 -13.40
CA MET A 267 -22.40 2.00 -14.68
C MET A 267 -20.94 1.54 -14.57
N VAL A 268 -20.07 2.37 -14.02
CA VAL A 268 -18.65 2.03 -13.81
C VAL A 268 -18.51 0.86 -12.83
N PHE A 269 -19.28 0.86 -11.74
CA PHE A 269 -19.27 -0.24 -10.77
C PHE A 269 -19.69 -1.57 -11.41
N GLY A 270 -20.75 -1.57 -12.21
CA GLY A 270 -21.20 -2.74 -12.98
C GLY A 270 -20.17 -3.19 -14.01
N LEU A 271 -19.52 -2.26 -14.72
CA LEU A 271 -18.46 -2.55 -15.68
C LEU A 271 -17.24 -3.21 -15.02
N LEU A 272 -16.82 -2.72 -13.86
CA LEU A 272 -15.70 -3.30 -13.12
C LEU A 272 -16.05 -4.68 -12.54
N LEU A 273 -17.25 -4.86 -11.98
CA LEU A 273 -17.68 -6.16 -11.48
C LEU A 273 -17.83 -7.19 -12.59
N GLY A 274 -18.61 -6.87 -13.63
CA GLY A 274 -18.85 -7.78 -14.75
C GLY A 274 -17.56 -8.08 -15.50
N GLY A 275 -16.67 -7.10 -15.59
CA GLY A 275 -15.39 -7.27 -16.23
C GLY A 275 -14.35 -8.03 -15.40
N LYS A 276 -14.40 -7.94 -14.06
CA LYS A 276 -13.63 -8.83 -13.18
C LYS A 276 -14.10 -10.27 -13.31
N GLU A 277 -15.41 -10.50 -13.28
CA GLU A 277 -16.01 -11.82 -13.49
C GLU A 277 -15.64 -12.39 -14.87
N PHE A 278 -15.67 -11.55 -15.90
CA PHE A 278 -15.22 -11.93 -17.24
C PHE A 278 -13.74 -12.32 -17.27
N ASN A 279 -12.87 -11.53 -16.63
CA ASN A 279 -11.44 -11.81 -16.56
C ASN A 279 -11.16 -13.12 -15.80
N GLU A 280 -11.91 -13.43 -14.75
CA GLU A 280 -11.82 -14.71 -14.02
C GLU A 280 -12.31 -15.89 -14.88
N ARG A 281 -13.43 -15.73 -15.57
CA ARG A 281 -14.02 -16.78 -16.43
C ARG A 281 -13.17 -17.10 -17.67
N PHE A 282 -12.48 -16.11 -18.23
CA PHE A 282 -11.63 -16.25 -19.41
C PHE A 282 -10.13 -16.27 -19.10
N LYS A 283 -9.76 -16.50 -17.83
CA LYS A 283 -8.37 -16.54 -17.36
C LYS A 283 -7.49 -17.50 -18.16
N GLU A 284 -8.04 -18.62 -18.64
CA GLU A 284 -7.29 -19.61 -19.43
C GLU A 284 -7.01 -19.16 -20.87
N LYS A 285 -7.80 -18.24 -21.42
CA LYS A 285 -7.65 -17.75 -22.80
C LYS A 285 -6.89 -16.43 -22.88
N LEU A 286 -6.78 -15.70 -21.77
CA LEU A 286 -6.13 -14.40 -21.71
C LEU A 286 -4.66 -14.53 -21.26
N PRO A 287 -3.69 -14.03 -22.03
CA PRO A 287 -2.28 -14.10 -21.68
C PRO A 287 -1.90 -13.19 -20.49
N ALA A 288 -2.72 -12.19 -20.18
CA ALA A 288 -2.53 -11.26 -19.06
C ALA A 288 -3.89 -10.73 -18.57
N PRO A 289 -4.02 -10.38 -17.27
CA PRO A 289 -5.22 -9.74 -16.76
C PRO A 289 -5.41 -8.38 -17.42
N ILE A 290 -6.62 -8.11 -17.89
CA ILE A 290 -6.95 -6.84 -18.53
C ILE A 290 -7.12 -5.77 -17.42
N PRO A 291 -6.43 -4.62 -17.49
CA PRO A 291 -6.58 -3.53 -16.52
C PRO A 291 -7.87 -2.74 -16.80
N LEU A 292 -9.02 -3.28 -16.39
CA LEU A 292 -10.33 -2.68 -16.67
C LEU A 292 -10.55 -1.32 -16.01
N GLU A 293 -9.88 -1.07 -14.89
CA GLU A 293 -9.90 0.19 -14.14
C GLU A 293 -9.45 1.34 -15.02
N PHE A 294 -8.45 1.12 -15.87
CA PHE A 294 -7.98 2.12 -16.82
C PHE A 294 -8.98 2.38 -17.93
N PHE A 295 -9.53 1.33 -18.53
CA PHE A 295 -10.57 1.48 -19.55
C PHE A 295 -11.79 2.21 -18.99
N ALA A 296 -12.20 1.90 -17.76
CA ALA A 296 -13.29 2.60 -17.09
C ALA A 296 -13.01 4.10 -16.94
N VAL A 297 -11.79 4.49 -16.59
CA VAL A 297 -11.39 5.89 -16.44
C VAL A 297 -11.32 6.61 -17.80
N VAL A 298 -10.74 5.97 -18.81
CA VAL A 298 -10.66 6.53 -20.18
C VAL A 298 -12.04 6.72 -20.77
N MET A 299 -12.90 5.70 -20.71
CA MET A 299 -14.28 5.78 -21.19
C MET A 299 -15.09 6.80 -20.38
N GLY A 300 -14.97 6.81 -19.05
CA GLY A 300 -15.65 7.78 -18.20
C GLY A 300 -15.24 9.22 -18.51
N THR A 301 -13.95 9.45 -18.77
CA THR A 301 -13.43 10.77 -19.17
C THR A 301 -13.95 11.17 -20.55
N GLY A 302 -13.94 10.25 -21.52
CA GLY A 302 -14.47 10.48 -22.86
C GLY A 302 -15.96 10.81 -22.88
N ILE A 303 -16.76 10.06 -22.11
CA ILE A 303 -18.20 10.33 -21.93
C ILE A 303 -18.42 11.67 -21.24
N SER A 304 -17.64 11.97 -20.18
CA SER A 304 -17.75 13.24 -19.45
C SER A 304 -17.46 14.45 -20.35
N ALA A 305 -16.43 14.35 -21.20
CA ALA A 305 -16.05 15.39 -22.15
C ALA A 305 -17.05 15.50 -23.33
N GLY A 306 -17.54 14.38 -23.86
CA GLY A 306 -18.47 14.37 -24.99
C GLY A 306 -19.87 14.91 -24.65
N PHE A 307 -20.36 14.65 -23.43
CA PHE A 307 -21.67 15.08 -22.96
C PHE A 307 -21.63 16.35 -22.08
N ASN A 308 -20.45 16.95 -21.87
CA ASN A 308 -20.24 18.10 -20.98
C ASN A 308 -20.95 17.94 -19.62
N LEU A 309 -20.72 16.80 -18.95
CA LEU A 309 -21.46 16.44 -17.73
C LEU A 309 -21.29 17.45 -16.57
N LYS A 310 -20.17 18.17 -16.56
CA LYS A 310 -19.91 19.23 -15.57
C LYS A 310 -20.88 20.40 -15.74
N GLU A 311 -21.07 20.90 -16.97
CA GLU A 311 -21.90 22.07 -17.23
C GLU A 311 -23.39 21.71 -17.28
N SER A 312 -23.72 20.59 -17.92
CA SER A 312 -25.12 20.16 -18.14
C SER A 312 -25.76 19.56 -16.88
N TYR A 313 -25.00 18.83 -16.06
CA TYR A 313 -25.53 18.04 -14.95
C TYR A 313 -24.85 18.31 -13.60
N ASN A 314 -23.98 19.32 -13.51
CA ASN A 314 -23.26 19.69 -12.28
C ASN A 314 -22.55 18.49 -11.61
N VAL A 315 -21.98 17.61 -12.42
CA VAL A 315 -21.17 16.47 -11.95
C VAL A 315 -19.81 17.00 -11.50
N ASP A 316 -19.39 16.66 -10.27
CA ASP A 316 -18.08 17.04 -9.76
C ASP A 316 -16.98 16.32 -10.57
N VAL A 317 -16.03 17.09 -11.11
CA VAL A 317 -14.88 16.59 -11.88
C VAL A 317 -13.57 16.82 -11.12
N VAL A 318 -12.55 16.02 -11.45
CA VAL A 318 -11.20 16.09 -10.84
C VAL A 318 -10.55 17.48 -11.01
N GLY A 319 -10.93 18.22 -12.06
CA GLY A 319 -10.40 19.55 -12.35
C GLY A 319 -9.09 19.51 -13.13
N THR A 320 -8.36 20.62 -13.10
CA THR A 320 -7.06 20.76 -13.78
C THR A 320 -5.95 20.17 -12.93
N LEU A 321 -5.09 19.36 -13.55
CA LEU A 321 -3.89 18.83 -12.92
C LEU A 321 -2.69 19.64 -13.43
N PRO A 322 -1.92 20.32 -12.56
CA PRO A 322 -0.74 21.05 -13.00
C PRO A 322 0.30 20.06 -13.55
N LEU A 323 0.85 20.40 -14.71
CA LEU A 323 1.89 19.61 -15.37
C LEU A 323 3.25 19.99 -14.77
N GLY A 324 4.02 18.98 -14.35
CA GLY A 324 5.39 19.16 -13.87
C GLY A 324 5.63 18.74 -12.42
N PHE A 325 6.88 18.86 -11.99
CA PHE A 325 7.28 18.61 -10.61
C PHE A 325 6.91 19.80 -9.73
N HIS A 326 6.20 19.53 -8.64
CA HIS A 326 5.90 20.55 -7.65
C HIS A 326 7.19 20.95 -6.94
N THR A 327 7.61 22.20 -7.04
CA THR A 327 8.79 22.70 -6.34
C THR A 327 8.50 22.84 -4.84
N GLU A 328 9.41 22.27 -4.05
CA GLU A 328 9.52 22.22 -2.58
C GLU A 328 8.79 23.35 -1.80
N MET A 329 7.78 22.98 -1.01
CA MET A 329 7.13 23.82 0.02
C MET A 329 7.92 23.86 1.36
N THR A 330 9.26 23.78 1.33
CA THR A 330 10.07 23.79 2.56
C THR A 330 10.24 25.17 3.22
N ARG A 331 9.49 26.19 2.76
CA ARG A 331 9.47 27.49 3.43
C ARG A 331 8.38 27.54 4.51
N ARG A 332 8.84 27.40 5.76
CA ARG A 332 8.19 27.81 7.03
C ARG A 332 7.65 26.66 7.89
N TRP A 333 8.60 25.91 8.47
CA TRP A 333 8.42 25.22 9.73
C TRP A 333 8.67 26.20 10.89
N ARG A 334 7.66 27.02 11.22
CA ARG A 334 7.42 27.62 12.55
C ARG A 334 6.17 28.52 12.48
N PRO A 335 5.39 28.61 13.57
CA PRO A 335 4.08 29.28 13.59
C PRO A 335 4.14 30.74 13.15
#